data_AF-A0A1H6SG82-F1
#
_entry.id   AF-A0A1H6SG82-F1
#
_cell.length_a   1.000
_cell.length_b   1.000
_cell.length_c   1.000
_cell.angle_alpha   90.00
_cell.angle_beta   90.00
_cell.angle_gamma   90.00
#
_symmetry.space_group_name_H-M   'P 1'
#
loop_
_entity.id
_entity.type
_entity.pdbx_description
1 polymer ?
#
loop_
_entity_poly.entity_id
_entity_poly.type
_entity_poly.pdbx_seq_one_letter_code
_entity_poly.pdbx_strand_id
1 'polypeptide(L)'
;MVRHPISRRSLLATTAAGVAGLAGCTSAGEGDCRTAFDGIATVDISSMEIYDIEAAAGQRLYLNFRRLDGPRASLSVFGPNEESLLRLQNVDRLERVFEVSEPGTYSVVTRNESTDGSGRWETTVTVYRGWCGDVF
;
A
#
# COMPACT_ATOMS: atom_id res chain seq x y z
N MET A 1 -10.95 -15.87 22.75
CA MET A 1 -10.70 -14.53 22.16
C MET A 1 -9.74 -14.70 21.00
N VAL A 2 -10.25 -14.77 19.76
CA VAL A 2 -9.42 -14.84 18.55
C VAL A 2 -8.90 -13.43 18.29
N ARG A 3 -7.59 -13.23 18.39
CA ARG A 3 -6.96 -11.97 17.98
C ARG A 3 -7.00 -11.95 16.45
N HIS A 4 -7.85 -11.13 15.86
CA HIS A 4 -7.84 -10.91 14.41
C HIS A 4 -6.47 -10.30 14.06
N PRO A 5 -5.65 -10.98 13.23
CA PRO A 5 -4.28 -10.56 12.99
C PRO A 5 -4.30 -9.30 12.12
N ILE A 6 -4.01 -8.14 12.72
CA ILE A 6 -3.60 -6.97 11.96
C ILE A 6 -2.24 -7.31 11.35
N SER A 7 -2.20 -7.48 10.04
CA SER A 7 -0.95 -7.60 9.30
C SER A 7 -0.52 -6.20 8.86
N ARG A 8 0.64 -5.77 9.35
CA ARG A 8 1.24 -4.47 9.04
C ARG A 8 2.51 -4.74 8.24
N ARG A 9 2.52 -4.33 6.98
CA ARG A 9 3.68 -4.44 6.11
C ARG A 9 4.33 -3.06 6.04
N SER A 10 5.47 -2.92 6.71
CA SER A 10 6.27 -1.71 6.72
C SER A 10 7.62 -2.02 6.08
N LEU A 11 7.98 -1.28 5.03
CA LEU A 11 9.36 -1.21 4.59
C LEU A 11 10.05 -0.13 5.40
N LEU A 12 10.61 -0.52 6.54
CA LEU A 12 11.63 0.29 7.20
C LEU A 12 12.78 0.44 6.22
N ALA A 13 13.07 1.67 5.82
CA ALA A 13 14.21 2.01 4.98
C ALA A 13 15.48 1.49 5.65
N THR A 14 15.96 0.34 5.16
CA THR A 14 17.25 -0.17 5.59
C THR A 14 18.28 0.64 4.81
N THR A 15 18.74 1.74 5.38
CA THR A 15 20.03 2.31 5.00
C THR A 15 21.12 1.38 5.53
N ALA A 16 21.26 0.21 4.93
CA ALA A 16 22.41 -0.64 5.13
C ALA A 16 22.96 -1.00 3.75
N ALA A 17 24.11 -0.40 3.44
CA ALA A 17 24.99 -0.93 2.43
C ALA A 17 25.33 -2.39 2.82
N GLY A 18 24.87 -3.36 2.02
CA GLY A 18 25.36 -4.73 2.09
C GLY A 18 24.31 -5.83 2.07
N VAL A 19 24.41 -6.64 1.01
CA VAL A 19 24.04 -8.06 0.87
C VAL A 19 22.55 -8.45 0.72
N ALA A 20 22.17 -8.63 -0.55
CA ALA A 20 21.30 -9.65 -1.16
C ALA A 20 20.18 -10.31 -0.34
N GLY A 21 18.94 -10.10 -0.82
CA GLY A 21 17.90 -11.14 -0.79
C GLY A 21 16.50 -10.66 -0.41
N LEU A 22 15.73 -10.18 -1.40
CA LEU A 22 14.32 -10.45 -1.67
C LEU A 22 13.88 -9.52 -2.80
N ALA A 23 13.23 -10.07 -3.83
CA ALA A 23 12.84 -9.33 -5.04
C ALA A 23 11.95 -8.13 -4.70
N GLY A 24 12.40 -6.94 -5.10
CA GLY A 24 11.71 -5.67 -4.89
C GLY A 24 12.63 -4.49 -5.19
N CYS A 25 12.81 -4.21 -6.49
CA CYS A 25 13.41 -3.00 -7.06
C CYS A 25 14.73 -2.51 -6.46
N THR A 26 15.85 -3.10 -6.89
CA THR A 26 17.14 -2.39 -6.92
C THR A 26 17.45 -1.94 -8.34
N SER A 27 16.77 -0.92 -8.82
CA SER A 27 17.28 -0.07 -9.91
C SER A 27 17.48 1.33 -9.35
N ALA A 28 18.60 1.50 -8.66
CA ALA A 28 19.20 2.81 -8.48
C ALA A 28 19.66 3.30 -9.87
N GLY A 29 18.74 3.91 -10.61
CA GLY A 29 18.97 4.41 -11.95
C GLY A 29 17.71 5.10 -12.45
N GLU A 30 17.70 6.44 -12.39
CA GLU A 30 16.71 7.34 -13.00
C GLU A 30 15.26 7.20 -12.49
N GLY A 31 15.04 7.61 -11.25
CA GLY A 31 13.73 7.77 -10.62
C GLY A 31 13.77 7.30 -9.17
N ASP A 32 13.36 8.14 -8.22
CA ASP A 32 13.24 7.75 -6.81
C ASP A 32 11.96 6.93 -6.68
N CYS A 33 11.98 5.65 -7.10
CA CYS A 33 10.84 4.73 -7.12
C CYS A 33 10.97 3.68 -6.01
N ARG A 34 9.95 3.55 -5.17
CA ARG A 34 9.92 2.66 -4.00
C ARG A 34 8.55 2.02 -3.87
N THR A 35 8.49 0.70 -3.79
CA THR A 35 7.22 -0.05 -3.67
C THR A 35 7.10 -0.65 -2.29
N ALA A 36 6.06 -0.29 -1.53
CA ALA A 36 5.77 -0.87 -0.22
C ALA A 36 5.14 -2.26 -0.33
N PHE A 37 4.29 -2.45 -1.34
CA PHE A 37 3.68 -3.73 -1.61
C PHE A 37 3.28 -3.80 -3.09
N ASP A 38 3.51 -4.95 -3.69
CA ASP A 38 2.96 -5.31 -4.99
C ASP A 38 2.65 -6.80 -4.96
N GLY A 39 1.36 -7.14 -5.05
CA GLY A 39 0.93 -8.54 -5.03
C GLY A 39 -0.46 -8.73 -4.46
N ILE A 40 -0.73 -9.96 -4.03
CA ILE A 40 -2.05 -10.40 -3.57
C ILE A 40 -2.02 -10.62 -2.06
N ALA A 41 -2.97 -10.03 -1.35
CA ALA A 41 -3.22 -10.26 0.06
C ALA A 41 -4.53 -11.03 0.25
N THR A 42 -4.58 -11.91 1.27
CA THR A 42 -5.82 -12.50 1.77
C THR A 42 -6.10 -11.90 3.13
N VAL A 43 -7.22 -11.20 3.25
CA VAL A 43 -7.61 -10.44 4.43
C VAL A 43 -8.76 -11.15 5.11
N ASP A 44 -8.49 -11.69 6.30
CA ASP A 44 -9.48 -12.41 7.10
C ASP A 44 -10.70 -11.56 7.46
N ILE A 45 -11.75 -12.25 7.88
CA ILE A 45 -13.00 -11.68 8.36
C ILE A 45 -12.72 -10.61 9.41
N SER A 46 -13.33 -9.43 9.26
CA SER A 46 -13.17 -8.31 10.20
C SER A 46 -11.71 -7.88 10.45
N SER A 47 -10.79 -8.20 9.52
CA SER A 47 -9.37 -7.84 9.59
C SER A 47 -8.99 -6.73 8.61
N MET A 48 -7.73 -6.31 8.65
CA MET A 48 -7.18 -5.30 7.75
C MET A 48 -5.70 -5.55 7.46
N GLU A 49 -5.26 -5.07 6.30
CA GLU A 49 -3.85 -4.90 5.96
C GLU A 49 -3.52 -3.40 5.96
N ILE A 50 -2.34 -3.08 6.45
CA ILE A 50 -1.80 -1.71 6.47
C ILE A 50 -0.46 -1.74 5.73
N TYR A 51 -0.35 -0.89 4.71
CA TYR A 51 0.86 -0.69 3.90
C TYR A 51 1.41 0.71 4.18
N ASP A 52 2.55 0.77 4.88
CA ASP A 52 3.20 2.02 5.23
C ASP A 52 4.37 2.30 4.27
N ILE A 53 4.43 3.54 3.78
CA ILE A 53 5.49 3.99 2.88
C ILE A 53 5.96 5.40 3.22
N GLU A 54 7.27 5.57 3.38
CA GLU A 54 7.89 6.88 3.50
C GLU A 54 7.88 7.59 2.15
N ALA A 55 7.39 8.82 2.13
CA ALA A 55 7.38 9.69 0.96
C ALA A 55 7.97 11.07 1.28
N ALA A 56 8.62 11.67 0.30
CA ALA A 56 9.13 13.04 0.35
C ALA A 56 8.23 13.99 -0.44
N ALA A 57 8.18 15.26 -0.04
CA ALA A 57 7.45 16.29 -0.78
C ALA A 57 7.86 16.32 -2.28
N GLY A 58 6.86 16.47 -3.15
CA GLY A 58 7.03 16.43 -4.60
C GLY A 58 7.19 15.02 -5.19
N GLN A 59 7.05 13.96 -4.40
CA GLN A 59 6.83 12.60 -4.91
C GLN A 59 5.34 12.36 -5.20
N ARG A 60 5.04 11.20 -5.78
CA ARG A 60 3.69 10.71 -6.04
C ARG A 60 3.50 9.36 -5.39
N LEU A 61 2.38 9.17 -4.70
CA LEU A 61 1.94 7.88 -4.17
C LEU A 61 0.93 7.27 -5.14
N TYR A 62 1.30 6.17 -5.79
CA TYR A 62 0.41 5.34 -6.59
C TYR A 62 -0.21 4.24 -5.75
N LEU A 63 -1.53 4.11 -5.88
CA LEU A 63 -2.34 3.05 -5.31
C LEU A 63 -3.14 2.38 -6.43
N ASN A 64 -2.88 1.09 -6.65
CA ASN A 64 -3.75 0.21 -7.41
C ASN A 64 -4.35 -0.82 -6.48
N PHE A 65 -5.64 -1.08 -6.63
CA PHE A 65 -6.37 -2.08 -5.89
C PHE A 65 -7.34 -2.79 -6.82
N ARG A 66 -7.39 -4.12 -6.73
CA ARG A 66 -8.36 -4.95 -7.43
C ARG A 66 -8.80 -6.12 -6.56
N ARG A 67 -10.10 -6.24 -6.34
CA ARG A 67 -10.68 -7.45 -5.77
C ARG A 67 -10.57 -8.60 -6.76
N LEU A 68 -10.01 -9.71 -6.30
CA LEU A 68 -9.97 -10.96 -7.06
C LEU A 68 -11.09 -11.91 -6.62
N ASP A 69 -11.36 -11.98 -5.32
CA ASP A 69 -12.33 -12.91 -4.73
C ASP A 69 -12.81 -12.42 -3.34
N GLY A 70 -13.91 -12.99 -2.85
CA GLY A 70 -14.47 -12.70 -1.53
C GLY A 70 -15.19 -11.35 -1.43
N PRO A 71 -15.37 -10.79 -0.23
CA PRO A 71 -16.07 -9.53 -0.01
C PRO A 71 -15.34 -8.30 -0.60
N ARG A 72 -16.10 -7.22 -0.79
CA ARG A 72 -15.57 -5.92 -1.19
C ARG A 72 -14.79 -5.28 -0.04
N ALA A 73 -13.73 -4.55 -0.36
CA ALA A 73 -12.91 -3.88 0.65
C ALA A 73 -13.46 -2.51 1.04
N SER A 74 -13.16 -2.07 2.25
CA SER A 74 -13.04 -0.65 2.59
C SER A 74 -11.60 -0.22 2.41
N LEU A 75 -11.38 0.92 1.76
CA LEU A 75 -10.07 1.50 1.51
C LEU A 75 -9.94 2.84 2.23
N SER A 76 -8.80 3.06 2.87
CA SER A 76 -8.44 4.36 3.41
C SER A 76 -6.98 4.68 3.11
N VAL A 77 -6.69 5.95 2.84
CA VAL A 77 -5.32 6.46 2.69
C VAL A 77 -5.16 7.62 3.65
N PHE A 78 -4.11 7.55 4.47
CA PHE A 78 -3.76 8.56 5.45
C PHE A 78 -2.40 9.17 5.12
N GLY A 79 -2.30 10.48 5.28
CA GLY A 79 -1.02 11.19 5.23
C GLY A 79 -0.28 11.17 6.57
N PRO A 80 0.88 11.84 6.64
CA PRO A 80 1.80 11.76 7.78
C PRO A 80 1.27 12.37 9.08
N ASN A 81 0.28 13.27 9.02
CA ASN A 81 -0.37 13.82 10.21
C ASN A 81 -1.71 13.13 10.51
N GLU A 82 -1.87 11.89 10.02
CA GLU A 82 -3.10 11.10 10.10
C GLU A 82 -4.29 11.73 9.35
N GLU A 83 -4.06 12.72 8.47
CA GLU A 83 -5.12 13.29 7.66
C GLU A 83 -5.66 12.25 6.66
N SER A 84 -6.98 12.14 6.56
CA SER A 84 -7.62 11.18 5.65
C SER A 84 -7.65 11.75 4.23
N LEU A 85 -6.79 11.23 3.36
CA LEU A 85 -6.71 11.60 1.94
C LEU A 85 -7.75 10.87 1.09
N LEU A 86 -8.12 9.66 1.50
CA LEU A 86 -9.16 8.86 0.86
C LEU A 86 -9.88 8.00 1.88
N ARG A 87 -11.20 7.87 1.74
CA ARG A 87 -12.00 6.85 2.43
C ARG A 87 -13.12 6.38 1.52
N LEU A 88 -13.09 5.11 1.15
CA LEU A 88 -14.10 4.47 0.29
C LEU A 88 -14.55 3.17 0.94
N GLN A 89 -15.81 2.82 0.73
CA GLN A 89 -16.39 1.52 1.13
C GLN A 89 -16.84 0.75 -0.11
N ASN A 90 -16.97 -0.57 0.02
CA ASN A 90 -17.47 -1.45 -1.04
C ASN A 90 -16.67 -1.35 -2.35
N VAL A 91 -15.34 -1.31 -2.27
CA VAL A 91 -14.46 -1.15 -3.43
C VAL A 91 -14.17 -2.49 -4.11
N ASP A 92 -14.41 -2.52 -5.43
CA ASP A 92 -14.04 -3.61 -6.33
C ASP A 92 -12.70 -3.36 -7.04
N ARG A 93 -12.48 -2.12 -7.49
CA ARG A 93 -11.26 -1.68 -8.17
C ARG A 93 -11.02 -0.21 -7.89
N LEU A 94 -9.76 0.17 -7.73
CA LEU A 94 -9.34 1.56 -7.60
C LEU A 94 -7.95 1.73 -8.22
N GLU A 95 -7.77 2.78 -9.00
CA GLU A 95 -6.46 3.29 -9.38
C GLU A 95 -6.42 4.79 -9.06
N ARG A 96 -5.46 5.20 -8.22
CA ARG A 96 -5.28 6.59 -7.79
C ARG A 96 -3.83 6.95 -7.62
N VAL A 97 -3.53 8.21 -7.91
CA VAL A 97 -2.26 8.86 -7.63
C VAL A 97 -2.51 10.02 -6.70
N PHE A 98 -1.76 10.12 -5.61
CA PHE A 98 -1.76 11.24 -4.69
C PHE A 98 -0.46 12.01 -4.85
N GLU A 99 -0.54 13.33 -4.96
CA GLU A 99 0.64 14.18 -4.88
C GLU A 99 1.07 14.31 -3.42
N VAL A 100 2.35 14.10 -3.16
CA VAL A 100 2.91 14.17 -1.81
C VAL A 100 3.29 15.63 -1.54
N SER A 101 2.45 16.33 -0.78
CA SER A 101 2.70 17.71 -0.38
C SER A 101 3.60 17.83 0.85
N GLU A 102 3.52 16.85 1.76
CA GLU A 102 4.27 16.83 3.01
C GLU A 102 5.11 15.55 3.10
N PRO A 103 6.38 15.64 3.54
CA PRO A 103 7.19 14.46 3.74
C PRO A 103 6.73 13.68 4.99
N GLY A 104 6.81 12.35 4.93
CA GLY A 104 6.58 11.46 6.07
C GLY A 104 5.97 10.12 5.66
N THR A 105 5.47 9.38 6.65
CA THR A 105 4.84 8.08 6.43
C THR A 105 3.41 8.23 5.93
N TYR A 106 3.11 7.65 4.77
CA TYR A 106 1.74 7.49 4.28
C TYR A 106 1.28 6.06 4.54
N SER A 107 0.01 5.89 4.94
CA SER A 107 -0.57 4.59 5.25
C SER A 107 -1.74 4.30 4.32
N VAL A 108 -1.65 3.20 3.57
CA VAL A 108 -2.78 2.63 2.83
C VAL A 108 -3.37 1.49 3.63
N VAL A 109 -4.67 1.54 3.90
CA VAL A 109 -5.39 0.54 4.69
C VAL A 109 -6.44 -0.13 3.83
N THR A 110 -6.35 -1.46 3.69
CA THR A 110 -7.40 -2.28 3.09
C THR A 110 -8.08 -3.08 4.19
N ARG A 111 -9.39 -2.90 4.40
CA ARG A 111 -10.14 -3.54 5.48
C ARG A 111 -11.23 -4.45 4.93
N ASN A 112 -11.31 -5.64 5.48
CA ASN A 112 -12.44 -6.55 5.25
C ASN A 112 -13.47 -6.31 6.35
N GLU A 113 -14.55 -5.60 6.01
CA GLU A 113 -15.65 -5.36 6.95
C GLU A 113 -16.67 -6.50 6.98
N SER A 114 -16.49 -7.53 6.14
CA SER A 114 -17.38 -8.67 6.10
C SER A 114 -17.24 -9.55 7.34
N THR A 115 -18.32 -10.26 7.66
CA THR A 115 -18.41 -11.23 8.76
C THR A 115 -18.47 -12.68 8.28
N ASP A 116 -18.45 -12.91 6.97
CA ASP A 116 -18.81 -14.19 6.32
C ASP A 116 -17.72 -14.79 5.43
N GLY A 117 -16.60 -14.09 5.19
CA GLY A 117 -15.49 -14.64 4.41
C GLY A 117 -14.25 -13.74 4.36
N SER A 118 -13.11 -14.34 4.01
CA SER A 118 -11.87 -13.61 3.72
C SER A 118 -11.90 -12.99 2.33
N GLY A 119 -11.40 -11.77 2.17
CA GLY A 119 -11.21 -11.12 0.87
C GLY A 119 -9.85 -11.45 0.28
N ARG A 120 -9.77 -11.72 -1.02
CA ARG A 120 -8.48 -11.86 -1.72
C ARG A 120 -8.33 -10.71 -2.71
N TRP A 121 -7.36 -9.84 -2.45
CA TRP A 121 -7.20 -8.58 -3.17
C TRP A 121 -5.78 -8.39 -3.65
N GLU A 122 -5.65 -7.97 -4.90
CA GLU A 122 -4.39 -7.50 -5.47
C GLU A 122 -4.24 -6.02 -5.12
N THR A 123 -3.07 -5.63 -4.60
CA THR A 123 -2.77 -4.26 -4.19
C THR A 123 -1.35 -3.92 -4.59
N THR A 124 -1.19 -2.72 -5.16
CA THR A 124 0.12 -2.12 -5.44
C THR A 124 0.18 -0.75 -4.78
N VAL A 125 1.20 -0.53 -3.96
CA VAL A 125 1.48 0.73 -3.25
C VAL A 125 2.90 1.13 -3.55
N THR A 126 3.07 2.21 -4.32
CA THR A 126 4.39 2.67 -4.79
C THR A 126 4.49 4.17 -4.63
N VAL A 127 5.60 4.67 -4.08
CA VAL A 127 5.97 6.08 -4.12
C VAL A 127 7.02 6.26 -5.20
N TYR A 128 6.90 7.34 -5.97
CA TYR A 128 7.88 7.64 -6.99
C TYR A 128 8.10 9.13 -7.23
N ARG A 129 9.28 9.48 -7.76
CA ARG A 129 9.55 10.77 -8.40
C ARG A 129 10.00 10.55 -9.83
N GLY A 130 9.37 11.23 -10.79
CA GLY A 130 9.67 11.05 -12.21
C GLY A 130 8.86 9.91 -12.84
N TRP A 131 9.47 9.13 -13.71
CA TRP A 131 8.80 8.03 -14.42
C TRP A 131 9.31 6.68 -13.88
N CYS A 132 8.41 5.77 -13.51
CA CYS A 132 8.76 4.36 -13.26
C CYS A 132 8.26 3.55 -14.46
N GLY A 133 9.18 2.91 -15.18
CA GLY A 133 8.84 2.15 -16.39
C GLY A 133 7.98 0.90 -16.15
N ASP A 134 7.82 0.48 -14.88
CA ASP A 134 7.17 -0.78 -14.50
C ASP A 134 5.84 -0.60 -13.74
N VAL A 135 5.30 0.62 -13.64
CA VAL A 135 4.04 0.90 -12.90
C VAL A 135 2.79 0.94 -13.81
N PHE A 136 2.96 0.74 -15.12
CA PHE A 136 1.87 0.80 -16.11
C PHE A 136 1.84 -0.42 -17.02
#